data_AF-A0AA89Q966-F1
#
_entry.id   AF-A0AA89Q966-F1
#
_cell.length_a   1.000
_cell.length_b   1.000
_cell.length_c   1.000
_cell.angle_alpha   90.00
_cell.angle_beta   90.00
_cell.angle_gamma   90.00
#
_symmetry.space_group_name_H-M   'P 1'
#
loop_
_entity.id
_entity.type
_entity.pdbx_description
1 polymer ?
#
loop_
_entity_poly.entity_id
_entity_poly.type
_entity_poly.pdbx_seq_one_letter_code
_entity_poly.pdbx_strand_id
1 'polypeptide(L)'
;MAQQDPMCWQAWRADANAMWNWNGLYRNGSGGNFQAVVPNGQLCSGGRTEGGRYNSLDAVGAWKTTDITGNFTVKLYDQASHGADYFLVYVTRQGFDPTTRPLTWNDLQLVKRTGRYAPSQNYEIPVSTSGLSGRHIVYTIWQASHMDQTYFLCSDVNFR
;
A
#
# COMPACT_ATOMS: atom_id res chain seq x y z
N MET A 1 2.60 9.83 21.44
CA MET A 1 2.31 9.61 20.00
C MET A 1 2.16 10.92 19.22
N ALA A 2 1.25 11.84 19.56
CA ALA A 2 0.98 13.05 18.75
C ALA A 2 2.22 13.83 18.25
N GLN A 3 3.28 13.98 19.05
CA GLN A 3 4.52 14.67 18.65
C GLN A 3 5.57 13.74 18.01
N GLN A 4 5.58 12.46 18.37
CA GLN A 4 6.61 11.50 17.94
C GLN A 4 6.24 10.81 16.61
N ASP A 5 4.94 10.53 16.46
CA ASP A 5 4.32 9.87 15.32
C ASP A 5 2.91 10.46 15.12
N PRO A 6 2.81 11.68 14.57
CA PRO A 6 1.54 12.38 14.38
C PRO A 6 0.59 11.63 13.45
N MET A 7 1.13 10.90 12.46
CA MET A 7 0.31 10.20 11.48
C MET A 7 -0.32 8.93 12.04
N CYS A 8 0.42 8.14 12.84
CA CYS A 8 -0.21 7.06 13.60
C CYS A 8 -1.19 7.62 14.65
N TRP A 9 -0.85 8.74 15.31
CA TRP A 9 -1.73 9.34 16.31
C TRP A 9 -3.10 9.73 15.74
N GLN A 10 -3.12 10.42 14.58
CA GLN A 10 -4.40 10.79 13.95
C GLN A 10 -5.16 9.55 13.47
N ALA A 11 -4.47 8.50 13.00
CA ALA A 11 -5.11 7.26 12.59
C ALA A 11 -5.80 6.54 13.75
N TRP A 12 -5.12 6.39 14.89
CA TRP A 12 -5.69 5.85 16.13
C TRP A 12 -6.88 6.66 16.64
N ARG A 13 -6.86 7.98 16.46
CA ARG A 13 -7.95 8.87 16.87
C ARG A 13 -9.17 8.78 15.96
N ALA A 14 -8.97 8.51 14.67
CA ALA A 14 -10.04 8.39 13.68
C ALA A 14 -10.79 7.06 13.82
N ASP A 15 -10.06 5.94 13.82
CA ASP A 15 -10.61 4.60 14.09
C ASP A 15 -9.49 3.65 14.50
N ALA A 16 -9.51 3.21 15.76
CA ALA A 16 -8.56 2.24 16.29
C ALA A 16 -8.57 0.91 15.52
N ASN A 17 -9.70 0.55 14.91
CA ASN A 17 -9.84 -0.69 14.14
C ASN A 17 -9.06 -0.67 12.82
N ALA A 18 -8.62 0.49 12.33
CA ALA A 18 -7.68 0.55 11.21
C ALA A 18 -6.36 -0.17 11.55
N MET A 19 -5.96 -0.17 12.82
CA MET A 19 -4.75 -0.84 13.31
C MET A 19 -5.06 -2.22 13.89
N TRP A 20 -6.16 -2.40 14.63
CA TRP A 20 -6.53 -3.74 15.13
C TRP A 20 -6.83 -4.73 14.01
N ASN A 21 -7.53 -4.27 12.96
CA ASN A 21 -7.84 -5.04 11.76
C ASN A 21 -6.89 -4.67 10.62
N TRP A 22 -5.58 -4.65 10.89
CA TRP A 22 -4.54 -4.29 9.91
C TRP A 22 -4.53 -5.20 8.67
N ASN A 23 -5.04 -6.44 8.78
CA ASN A 23 -5.13 -7.41 7.69
C ASN A 23 -6.40 -7.26 6.82
N GLY A 24 -7.30 -6.33 7.15
CA GLY A 24 -8.63 -6.20 6.53
C GLY A 24 -8.73 -5.15 5.42
N LEU A 25 -7.61 -4.61 4.92
CA LEU A 25 -7.61 -3.56 3.91
C LEU A 25 -7.73 -4.14 2.49
N TYR A 26 -8.94 -4.57 2.14
CA TYR A 26 -9.24 -5.20 0.85
C TYR A 26 -10.54 -4.67 0.23
N ARG A 27 -10.75 -4.98 -1.06
CA ARG A 27 -12.03 -4.87 -1.76
C ARG A 27 -12.36 -6.18 -2.43
N ASN A 28 -13.65 -6.49 -2.54
CA ASN A 28 -14.13 -7.60 -3.35
C ASN A 28 -14.66 -7.09 -4.70
N GLY A 29 -14.57 -7.89 -5.76
CA GLY A 29 -15.23 -7.62 -7.04
C GLY A 29 -14.62 -6.47 -7.84
N SER A 30 -13.32 -6.20 -7.70
CA SER A 30 -12.66 -5.09 -8.43
C SER A 30 -12.55 -5.37 -9.93
N GLY A 31 -12.61 -6.63 -10.37
CA GLY A 31 -12.52 -7.02 -11.78
C GLY A 31 -11.22 -6.59 -12.47
N GLY A 32 -10.15 -6.35 -11.71
CA GLY A 32 -8.89 -5.78 -12.20
C GLY A 32 -8.93 -4.30 -12.59
N ASN A 33 -10.08 -3.62 -12.47
CA ASN A 33 -10.22 -2.20 -12.79
C ASN A 33 -10.03 -1.31 -11.56
N PHE A 34 -8.82 -1.33 -11.02
CA PHE A 34 -8.51 -0.69 -9.72
C PHE A 34 -8.76 0.82 -9.72
N GLN A 35 -8.45 1.52 -10.81
CA GLN A 35 -8.65 2.97 -10.89
C GLN A 35 -10.13 3.37 -10.84
N ALA A 36 -11.05 2.50 -11.27
CA ALA A 36 -12.48 2.76 -11.20
C ALA A 36 -13.03 2.66 -9.77
N VAL A 37 -12.43 1.83 -8.93
CA VAL A 37 -12.92 1.55 -7.56
C VAL A 37 -12.07 2.21 -6.46
N VAL A 38 -10.88 2.71 -6.80
CA VAL A 38 -9.97 3.44 -5.92
C VAL A 38 -9.68 4.81 -6.54
N PRO A 39 -10.43 5.86 -6.17
CA PRO A 39 -10.21 7.22 -6.67
C PRO A 39 -8.85 7.80 -6.24
N ASN A 40 -8.38 8.83 -6.95
CA ASN A 40 -7.24 9.64 -6.51
C ASN A 40 -7.45 10.21 -5.10
N GLY A 41 -6.39 10.20 -4.28
CA GLY A 41 -6.44 10.59 -2.88
C GLY A 41 -7.09 9.55 -1.95
N GLN A 42 -7.45 8.38 -2.46
CA GLN A 42 -8.04 7.28 -1.67
C GLN A 42 -7.28 5.97 -1.86
N LEU A 43 -6.03 6.03 -2.34
CA LEU A 43 -5.25 4.84 -2.66
C LEU A 43 -4.91 4.03 -1.41
N CYS A 44 -4.54 4.71 -0.32
CA CYS A 44 -4.08 4.07 0.91
C CYS A 44 -5.22 3.55 1.78
N SER A 45 -6.46 4.02 1.60
CA SER A 45 -7.67 3.41 2.17
C SER A 45 -8.32 2.36 1.28
N GLY A 46 -7.74 2.05 0.11
CA GLY A 46 -8.35 1.14 -0.86
C GLY A 46 -9.71 1.63 -1.35
N GLY A 47 -9.85 2.93 -1.64
CA GLY A 47 -11.11 3.54 -2.08
C GLY A 47 -12.14 3.61 -0.96
N ARG A 48 -11.70 3.98 0.25
CA ARG A 48 -12.54 4.04 1.46
C ARG A 48 -13.27 2.72 1.76
N THR A 49 -12.55 1.61 1.59
CA THR A 49 -13.12 0.28 1.80
C THR A 49 -13.54 0.03 3.27
N GLU A 50 -14.26 -1.05 3.52
CA GLU A 50 -14.71 -1.47 4.85
C GLU A 50 -15.47 -0.36 5.61
N GLY A 51 -16.37 0.33 4.90
CA GLY A 51 -17.18 1.43 5.48
C GLY A 51 -16.34 2.66 5.85
N GLY A 52 -15.14 2.81 5.29
CA GLY A 52 -14.24 3.92 5.56
C GLY A 52 -13.35 3.74 6.78
N ARG A 53 -13.26 2.51 7.33
CA ARG A 53 -12.38 2.17 8.46
C ARG A 53 -10.94 2.68 8.28
N TYR A 54 -10.43 2.63 7.05
CA TYR A 54 -9.04 2.98 6.73
C TYR A 54 -8.87 4.41 6.16
N ASN A 55 -9.90 5.26 6.22
CA ASN A 55 -9.83 6.62 5.63
C ASN A 55 -8.70 7.48 6.19
N SER A 56 -8.30 7.24 7.44
CA SER A 56 -7.20 7.97 8.07
C SER A 56 -5.84 7.67 7.45
N LEU A 57 -5.71 6.57 6.69
CA LEU A 57 -4.49 6.22 5.96
C LEU A 57 -4.30 7.10 4.70
N ASP A 58 -5.34 7.80 4.24
CA ASP A 58 -5.24 8.78 3.15
C ASP A 58 -4.74 10.15 3.63
N ALA A 59 -4.54 10.34 4.94
CA ALA A 59 -4.07 11.61 5.49
C ALA A 59 -2.66 11.94 4.96
N VAL A 60 -2.51 13.17 4.46
CA VAL A 60 -1.25 13.70 3.97
C VAL A 60 -0.41 14.20 5.15
N GLY A 61 0.85 13.78 5.23
CA GLY A 61 1.74 14.21 6.30
C GLY A 61 2.98 13.34 6.46
N ALA A 62 3.75 13.61 7.52
CA ALA A 62 5.03 12.96 7.77
C ALA A 62 4.89 11.55 8.36
N TRP A 63 4.34 10.61 7.58
CA TRP A 63 4.31 9.18 7.95
C TRP A 63 5.73 8.66 8.21
N LYS A 64 5.86 7.69 9.12
CA LYS A 64 7.16 7.06 9.40
C LYS A 64 7.61 6.22 8.21
N THR A 65 8.86 6.40 7.80
CA THR A 65 9.44 5.69 6.67
C THR A 65 10.32 4.54 7.12
N THR A 66 10.36 3.47 6.33
CA THR A 66 11.43 2.46 6.39
C THR A 66 12.56 2.80 5.42
N ASP A 67 13.81 2.79 5.88
CA ASP A 67 14.95 2.97 4.99
C ASP A 67 15.15 1.74 4.09
N ILE A 68 15.29 1.96 2.78
CA ILE A 68 15.50 0.91 1.77
C ILE A 68 16.55 1.36 0.74
N THR A 69 17.04 0.42 -0.07
CA THR A 69 17.91 0.72 -1.22
C THR A 69 17.14 0.59 -2.53
N GLY A 70 17.78 0.89 -3.66
CA GLY A 70 17.20 0.64 -4.99
C GLY A 70 16.79 -0.81 -5.23
N ASN A 71 17.40 -1.77 -4.52
CA ASN A 71 16.96 -3.17 -4.48
C ASN A 71 16.33 -3.47 -3.11
N PHE A 72 15.09 -3.93 -3.09
CA PHE A 72 14.37 -4.27 -1.86
C PHE A 72 13.38 -5.41 -2.09
N THR A 73 12.90 -5.99 -0.99
CA THR A 73 11.90 -7.06 -1.03
C THR A 73 10.62 -6.57 -0.36
N VAL A 74 9.50 -6.57 -1.11
CA VAL A 74 8.18 -6.46 -0.49
C VAL A 74 7.86 -7.82 0.13
N LYS A 75 7.59 -7.82 1.44
CA LYS A 75 7.22 -9.02 2.20
C LYS A 75 5.77 -8.90 2.62
N LEU A 76 4.95 -9.84 2.16
CA LEU A 76 3.55 -9.93 2.54
C LEU A 76 3.34 -11.14 3.44
N TYR A 77 2.64 -10.95 4.55
CA TYR A 77 2.14 -12.03 5.40
C TYR A 77 0.64 -12.22 5.19
N ASP A 78 0.24 -13.47 5.03
CA ASP A 78 -1.13 -13.88 4.76
C ASP A 78 -1.49 -15.06 5.67
N GLN A 79 -2.25 -14.79 6.72
CA GLN A 79 -2.64 -15.81 7.69
C GLN A 79 -3.45 -16.95 7.05
N ALA A 80 -4.21 -16.66 6.00
CA ALA A 80 -5.14 -17.60 5.37
C ALA A 80 -4.52 -18.35 4.18
N SER A 81 -3.30 -17.97 3.76
CA SER A 81 -2.59 -18.60 2.65
C SER A 81 -3.42 -18.67 1.38
N HIS A 82 -4.09 -17.58 1.03
CA HIS A 82 -4.99 -17.47 -0.11
C HIS A 82 -4.31 -17.66 -1.47
N GLY A 83 -2.98 -17.58 -1.54
CA GLY A 83 -2.22 -17.45 -2.78
C GLY A 83 -2.38 -16.05 -3.39
N ALA A 84 -1.72 -15.84 -4.52
CA ALA A 84 -1.86 -14.60 -5.28
C ALA A 84 -1.93 -14.89 -6.76
N ASP A 85 -2.90 -14.32 -7.47
CA ASP A 85 -2.93 -14.36 -8.93
C ASP A 85 -1.81 -13.51 -9.51
N TYR A 86 -1.57 -12.35 -8.89
CA TYR A 86 -0.43 -11.47 -9.16
C TYR A 86 -0.29 -10.41 -8.05
N PHE A 87 0.89 -9.82 -8.00
CA PHE A 87 1.18 -8.56 -7.33
C PHE A 87 1.50 -7.49 -8.36
N LEU A 88 1.01 -6.27 -8.13
CA LEU A 88 1.50 -5.06 -8.79
C LEU A 88 2.17 -4.21 -7.72
N VAL A 89 3.44 -3.87 -7.91
CA VAL A 89 4.17 -2.96 -7.03
C VAL A 89 4.45 -1.69 -7.79
N TYR A 90 3.97 -0.59 -7.25
CA TYR A 90 4.22 0.75 -7.72
C TYR A 90 5.10 1.49 -6.70
N VAL A 91 5.81 2.50 -7.18
CA VAL A 91 6.49 3.49 -6.32
C VAL A 91 6.11 4.87 -6.82
N THR A 92 6.01 5.85 -5.92
CA THR A 92 5.86 7.24 -6.32
C THR A 92 7.04 7.70 -7.18
N ARG A 93 6.78 8.52 -8.20
CA ARG A 93 7.79 9.10 -9.07
C ARG A 93 8.70 10.05 -8.30
N GLN A 94 9.95 10.21 -8.76
CA GLN A 94 10.88 11.19 -8.19
C GLN A 94 10.27 12.60 -8.21
N GLY A 95 10.45 13.35 -7.13
CA GLY A 95 9.86 14.68 -6.95
C GLY A 95 8.45 14.68 -6.37
N PHE A 96 7.84 13.51 -6.12
CA PHE A 96 6.61 13.44 -5.34
C PHE A 96 6.89 13.59 -3.84
N ASP A 97 6.25 14.59 -3.21
CA ASP A 97 6.29 14.78 -1.76
C ASP A 97 5.01 14.25 -1.08
N PRO A 98 5.04 13.07 -0.43
CA PRO A 98 3.89 12.51 0.30
C PRO A 98 3.54 13.27 1.57
N THR A 99 4.38 14.20 2.02
CA THR A 99 4.10 14.98 3.24
C THR A 99 3.19 16.18 3.01
N THR A 100 3.03 16.59 1.75
CA THR A 100 2.28 17.80 1.37
C THR A 100 1.20 17.56 0.31
N ARG A 101 1.19 16.40 -0.36
CA ARG A 101 0.22 16.10 -1.42
C ARG A 101 -0.43 14.72 -1.28
N PRO A 102 -1.73 14.60 -1.61
CA PRO A 102 -2.40 13.31 -1.64
C PRO A 102 -1.87 12.45 -2.77
N LEU A 103 -1.79 11.13 -2.54
CA LEU A 103 -1.35 10.18 -3.55
C LEU A 103 -2.39 10.06 -4.68
N THR A 104 -1.94 10.07 -5.93
CA THR A 104 -2.79 9.82 -7.11
C THR A 104 -2.20 8.72 -7.99
N TRP A 105 -3.01 8.14 -8.87
CA TRP A 105 -2.52 7.15 -9.84
C TRP A 105 -1.44 7.69 -10.78
N ASN A 106 -1.47 9.00 -11.08
CA ASN A 106 -0.47 9.64 -11.96
C ASN A 106 0.89 9.83 -11.27
N ASP A 107 0.90 9.88 -9.94
CA ASP A 107 2.14 9.96 -9.15
C ASP A 107 2.88 8.63 -9.11
N LEU A 108 2.25 7.53 -9.51
CA LEU A 108 2.80 6.19 -9.44
C LEU A 108 3.47 5.75 -10.75
N GLN A 109 4.52 4.95 -10.60
CA GLN A 109 5.12 4.15 -11.66
C GLN A 109 5.13 2.68 -11.26
N LEU A 110 4.69 1.81 -12.17
CA LEU A 110 4.76 0.36 -11.97
C LEU A 110 6.22 -0.08 -12.05
N VAL A 111 6.73 -0.68 -10.97
CA VAL A 111 8.12 -1.18 -10.90
C VAL A 111 8.18 -2.71 -10.93
N LYS A 112 7.09 -3.39 -10.59
CA LYS A 112 7.00 -4.85 -10.65
C LYS A 112 5.59 -5.31 -10.94
N ARG A 113 5.47 -6.28 -11.85
CA ARG A 113 4.31 -7.18 -11.94
C ARG A 113 4.80 -8.61 -11.79
N THR A 114 4.14 -9.41 -10.97
CA THR A 114 4.45 -10.83 -10.82
C THR A 114 3.48 -11.71 -11.60
N GLY A 115 3.82 -12.99 -11.74
CA GLY A 115 2.85 -14.05 -12.01
C GLY A 115 2.21 -14.55 -10.71
N ARG A 116 1.63 -15.75 -10.80
CA ARG A 116 0.93 -16.42 -9.71
C ARG A 116 1.89 -16.92 -8.63
N TYR A 117 1.48 -16.81 -7.38
CA TYR A 117 2.07 -17.48 -6.22
C TYR A 117 1.11 -18.55 -5.69
N ALA A 118 1.64 -19.72 -5.36
CA ALA A 118 0.89 -20.76 -4.67
C ALA A 118 0.49 -20.31 -3.25
N PRO A 119 -0.55 -20.91 -2.63
CA PRO A 119 -0.87 -20.74 -1.22
C PRO A 119 0.38 -20.80 -0.32
N SER A 120 0.61 -19.72 0.44
CA SER A 120 1.71 -19.62 1.41
C SER A 120 1.36 -18.57 2.46
N GLN A 121 1.90 -18.69 3.66
CA GLN A 121 1.75 -17.64 4.67
C GLN A 121 2.62 -16.42 4.38
N ASN A 122 3.66 -16.58 3.57
CA ASN A 122 4.62 -15.51 3.28
C ASN A 122 4.87 -15.45 1.77
N TYR A 123 4.85 -14.23 1.22
CA TYR A 123 5.21 -13.94 -0.15
C TYR A 123 6.32 -12.90 -0.17
N GLU A 124 7.39 -13.18 -0.92
CA GLU A 124 8.49 -12.25 -1.12
C GLU A 124 8.55 -11.82 -2.60
N ILE A 125 8.50 -10.51 -2.82
CA ILE A 125 8.54 -9.90 -4.14
C ILE A 125 9.83 -9.08 -4.25
N PRO A 126 10.87 -9.60 -4.92
CA PRO A 126 12.09 -8.84 -5.16
C PRO A 126 11.83 -7.74 -6.20
N VAL A 127 12.10 -6.51 -5.80
CA VAL A 127 11.91 -5.28 -6.58
C VAL A 127 13.27 -4.61 -6.79
N SER A 128 13.49 -4.13 -8.00
CA SER A 128 14.65 -3.33 -8.37
C SER A 128 14.18 -2.03 -9.01
N THR A 129 14.76 -0.92 -8.57
CA THR A 129 14.47 0.44 -9.02
C THR A 129 15.78 1.19 -9.24
N SER A 130 15.73 2.25 -10.04
CA SER A 130 16.85 3.16 -10.25
C SER A 130 16.36 4.60 -10.30
N GLY A 131 17.23 5.55 -9.93
CA GLY A 131 16.92 6.98 -9.99
C GLY A 131 15.93 7.47 -8.92
N LEU A 132 15.66 6.68 -7.88
CA LEU A 132 14.83 7.07 -6.74
C LEU A 132 15.70 7.40 -5.52
N SER A 133 15.37 8.48 -4.82
CA SER A 133 16.07 8.92 -3.61
C SER A 133 15.16 9.68 -2.66
N GLY A 134 15.41 9.53 -1.36
CA GLY A 134 14.61 10.19 -0.32
C GLY A 134 13.26 9.52 -0.11
N ARG A 135 12.28 10.29 0.35
CA ARG A 135 10.96 9.82 0.79
C ARG A 135 10.05 9.45 -0.38
N HIS A 136 9.48 8.25 -0.33
CA HIS A 136 8.54 7.72 -1.33
C HIS A 136 7.42 6.89 -0.67
N ILE A 137 6.38 6.57 -1.43
CA ILE A 137 5.40 5.54 -1.08
C ILE A 137 5.57 4.36 -2.05
N VAL A 138 5.73 3.15 -1.51
CA VAL A 138 5.53 1.90 -2.22
C VAL A 138 4.05 1.53 -2.12
N TYR A 139 3.40 1.31 -3.25
CA TYR A 139 1.99 0.91 -3.31
C TYR A 139 1.88 -0.48 -3.90
N THR A 140 1.48 -1.45 -3.07
CA THR A 140 1.36 -2.85 -3.45
C THR A 140 -0.11 -3.22 -3.60
N ILE A 141 -0.47 -3.74 -4.77
CA ILE A 141 -1.76 -4.36 -5.03
C ILE A 141 -1.55 -5.88 -5.03
N TRP A 142 -2.28 -6.57 -4.16
CA TRP A 142 -2.30 -8.03 -4.09
C TRP A 142 -3.67 -8.54 -4.53
N GLN A 143 -3.73 -9.23 -5.68
CA GLN A 143 -4.91 -9.98 -6.09
C GLN A 143 -4.83 -11.39 -5.49
N ALA A 144 -5.66 -11.69 -4.48
CA ALA A 144 -5.70 -13.01 -3.86
C ALA A 144 -6.34 -14.04 -4.81
N SER A 145 -5.98 -15.32 -4.68
CA SER A 145 -6.42 -16.36 -5.63
C SER A 145 -7.73 -17.07 -5.25
N HIS A 146 -8.23 -16.91 -4.03
CA HIS A 146 -9.39 -17.67 -3.54
C HIS A 146 -10.75 -17.11 -4.05
N MET A 147 -10.80 -15.82 -4.38
CA MET A 147 -11.93 -15.14 -5.04
C MET A 147 -11.43 -13.81 -5.63
N ASP A 148 -12.31 -13.03 -6.28
CA ASP A 148 -11.97 -11.66 -6.66
C ASP A 148 -11.91 -10.75 -5.42
N GLN A 149 -10.77 -10.81 -4.73
CA GLN A 149 -10.44 -9.99 -3.57
C GLN A 149 -9.06 -9.37 -3.79
N THR A 150 -8.98 -8.06 -3.60
CA THR A 150 -7.79 -7.26 -3.86
C THR A 150 -7.42 -6.45 -2.62
N TYR A 151 -6.17 -6.54 -2.19
CA TYR A 151 -5.62 -5.72 -1.10
C TYR A 151 -4.82 -4.54 -1.66
N PHE A 152 -4.90 -3.39 -1.00
CA PHE A 152 -4.27 -2.13 -1.41
C PHE A 152 -3.39 -1.59 -0.29
N LEU A 153 -2.06 -1.73 -0.43
CA LEU A 153 -1.13 -1.57 0.68
C LEU A 153 -0.15 -0.42 0.39
N CYS A 154 -0.26 0.67 1.13
CA CYS A 154 0.73 1.74 1.14
C CYS A 154 1.85 1.44 2.16
N SER A 155 3.10 1.71 1.78
CA SER A 155 4.25 1.65 2.68
C SER A 155 5.16 2.85 2.42
N ASP A 156 5.28 3.73 3.42
CA ASP A 156 6.21 4.85 3.38
C ASP A 156 7.65 4.36 3.51
N VAL A 157 8.49 4.77 2.58
CA VAL A 157 9.89 4.35 2.50
C VAL A 157 10.81 5.55 2.28
N ASN A 158 12.09 5.34 2.56
CA ASN A 158 13.14 6.31 2.32
C ASN A 158 14.31 5.64 1.59
N PHE A 159 14.49 5.96 0.30
CA PHE A 159 15.56 5.43 -0.54
C PHE A 159 16.89 6.07 -0.16
N ARG A 160 17.86 5.23 0.20
CA ARG A 160 19.25 5.59 0.55
C ARG A 160 20.27 4.85 -0.31
#